data_AF-A0A7V1ENP4-F1
#
_entry.id   AF-A0A7V1ENP4-F1
#
_cell.length_a   1.000
_cell.length_b   1.000
_cell.length_c   1.000
_cell.angle_alpha   90.00
_cell.angle_beta   90.00
_cell.angle_gamma   90.00
#
_symmetry.space_group_name_H-M   'P 1'
#
loop_
_entity.id
_entity.type
_entity.pdbx_description
1 polymer ?
#
loop_
_entity_poly.entity_id
_entity_poly.type
_entity_poly.pdbx_seq_one_letter_code
_entity_poly.pdbx_strand_id
1 'polypeptide(L)'
;EAKPFSGGLVSDAIPVFRLTDDSIQNDINLVESTGVKIHYSTTVDKTLFETLQNKYNYIYLGAGAQNNKKLQIKGEDLPNVIEPLTFLSRVRRGEMETIGNRVAVIGGGNTAIDVARTSRRLGAEVTIVYRRTMKEMPADIEEIVASLDEGIRLEELTAPERIIADRNGNAVMTCTRMELEEVDASGRARPVKIEDSIFDMEFDTIIPAIGQDIAFDFLTWEDLRVNPETNETKMAKVFAGGDVVRGASSVINAVGDGRKAALNIIQSSESQANVNEDKTPLRLEKSEYQKKLAIREYGLTTPHLPPDERINFNLVTRTLTKDEAMKEAARCLYCDDVCDVCVSVCPNLSNLSYMAKQKVYPVYRVEQSDDGFTANQTGAFQLSQEPQIINIGDFCNECGNCTTFCPTSGDPYKTKPRFYLTKETFDAEPSGYFLHGNELVFKSDGDTSSLEMIDDSFMFTNNDVEIIMNKRSLEVMSVKFFNGKSELDLSQAVEMVVLFENLNKIPIFQNEVK
;
A
#
# COMPACT_ATOMS: atom_id res chain seq x y z
N GLU A 1 -11.66 17.69 -14.74
CA GLU A 1 -12.76 16.80 -14.31
C GLU A 1 -13.80 16.82 -15.43
N ALA A 2 -14.13 15.64 -15.97
CA ALA A 2 -15.05 15.52 -17.11
C ALA A 2 -16.50 15.81 -16.69
N LYS A 3 -16.85 15.53 -15.43
CA LYS A 3 -18.19 15.75 -14.87
C LYS A 3 -18.34 17.18 -14.33
N PRO A 4 -19.58 17.64 -14.06
CA PRO A 4 -19.82 18.96 -13.46
C PRO A 4 -19.53 19.00 -11.94
N PHE A 5 -19.00 17.93 -11.35
CA PHE A 5 -18.66 17.81 -9.93
C PHE A 5 -17.39 16.96 -9.76
N SER A 6 -16.74 17.05 -8.59
CA SER A 6 -15.49 16.35 -8.25
C SER A 6 -15.71 15.14 -7.34
N GLY A 7 -14.64 14.37 -7.10
CA GLY A 7 -14.63 13.18 -6.24
C GLY A 7 -14.87 11.85 -6.97
N GLY A 8 -15.01 11.90 -8.30
CA GLY A 8 -14.97 10.72 -9.16
C GLY A 8 -16.03 9.67 -8.81
N LEU A 9 -15.63 8.39 -8.77
CA LEU A 9 -16.52 7.27 -8.47
C LEU A 9 -17.13 7.37 -7.05
N VAL A 10 -16.39 7.99 -6.12
CA VAL A 10 -16.83 8.17 -4.72
C VAL A 10 -18.01 9.12 -4.62
N SER A 11 -18.08 10.14 -5.47
CA SER A 11 -19.21 11.08 -5.55
C SER A 11 -20.32 10.63 -6.50
N ASP A 12 -20.03 9.75 -7.46
CA ASP A 12 -20.98 9.43 -8.53
C ASP A 12 -21.65 8.06 -8.38
N ALA A 13 -20.90 7.01 -8.04
CA ALA A 13 -21.43 5.63 -8.10
C ALA A 13 -21.50 4.92 -6.75
N ILE A 14 -20.65 5.27 -5.77
CA ILE A 14 -20.75 4.64 -4.44
C ILE A 14 -22.12 4.99 -3.82
N PRO A 15 -22.90 4.03 -3.29
CA PRO A 15 -24.21 4.37 -2.74
C PRO A 15 -24.13 5.24 -1.47
N VAL A 16 -25.09 6.15 -1.30
CA VAL A 16 -25.18 7.06 -0.13
C VAL A 16 -25.33 6.34 1.20
N PHE A 17 -25.86 5.11 1.19
CA PHE A 17 -25.99 4.27 2.36
C PHE A 17 -24.64 3.67 2.83
N ARG A 18 -23.56 3.84 2.07
CA ARG A 18 -22.18 3.47 2.43
C ARG A 18 -21.34 4.69 2.80
N LEU A 19 -21.55 5.82 2.13
CA LEU A 19 -20.75 7.03 2.30
C LEU A 19 -21.60 8.28 2.10
N THR A 20 -21.52 9.21 3.05
CA THR A 20 -22.28 10.47 3.03
C THR A 20 -21.67 11.51 2.10
N ASP A 21 -22.49 12.28 1.41
CA ASP A 21 -22.03 13.40 0.58
C ASP A 21 -21.26 14.47 1.36
N ASP A 22 -21.68 14.76 2.60
CA ASP A 22 -21.00 15.74 3.47
C ASP A 22 -19.53 15.36 3.73
N SER A 23 -19.25 14.07 3.95
CA SER A 23 -17.88 13.60 4.18
C SER A 23 -17.00 13.80 2.95
N ILE A 24 -17.55 13.51 1.76
CA ILE A 24 -16.84 13.69 0.48
C ILE A 24 -16.60 15.18 0.21
N GLN A 25 -17.60 16.02 0.49
CA GLN A 25 -17.48 17.46 0.28
C GLN A 25 -16.45 18.07 1.23
N ASN A 26 -16.33 17.58 2.47
CA ASN A 26 -15.27 18.01 3.39
C ASN A 26 -13.87 17.73 2.84
N ASP A 27 -13.64 16.55 2.25
CA ASP A 27 -12.36 16.19 1.63
C ASP A 27 -12.07 17.07 0.40
N ILE A 28 -13.07 17.32 -0.45
CA ILE A 28 -12.94 18.22 -1.61
C ILE A 28 -12.60 19.64 -1.15
N ASN A 29 -13.32 20.17 -0.16
CA ASN A 29 -13.09 21.51 0.38
C ASN A 29 -11.68 21.64 0.96
N LEU A 30 -11.18 20.60 1.64
CA LEU A 30 -9.81 20.57 2.15
C LEU A 30 -8.81 20.68 1.00
N VAL A 31 -8.98 19.90 -0.07
CA VAL A 31 -8.11 19.96 -1.25
C VAL A 31 -8.14 21.35 -1.89
N GLU A 32 -9.31 21.93 -2.13
CA GLU A 32 -9.44 23.28 -2.70
C GLU A 32 -8.81 24.35 -1.80
N SER A 33 -8.90 24.21 -0.46
CA SER A 33 -8.31 25.14 0.49
C SER A 33 -6.78 25.22 0.41
N THR A 34 -6.12 24.20 -0.15
CA THR A 34 -4.67 24.21 -0.40
C THR A 34 -4.26 25.00 -1.66
N GLY A 35 -5.23 25.56 -2.39
CA GLY A 35 -5.01 26.34 -3.61
C GLY A 35 -5.16 25.55 -4.91
N VAL A 36 -5.64 24.31 -4.85
CA VAL A 36 -5.97 23.49 -6.02
C VAL A 36 -7.11 24.12 -6.81
N LYS A 37 -6.97 24.18 -8.14
CA LYS A 37 -8.01 24.67 -9.05
C LYS A 37 -8.61 23.51 -9.83
N ILE A 38 -9.92 23.34 -9.72
CA ILE A 38 -10.65 22.28 -10.43
C ILE A 38 -11.37 22.88 -11.64
N HIS A 39 -11.08 22.34 -12.83
CA HIS A 39 -11.79 22.65 -14.06
C HIS A 39 -12.83 21.54 -14.34
N TYR A 40 -14.10 21.85 -14.09
CA TYR A 40 -15.25 20.96 -14.32
C TYR A 40 -15.66 20.89 -15.79
N SER A 41 -16.48 19.89 -16.13
CA SER A 41 -17.03 19.69 -17.49
C SER A 41 -15.97 19.73 -18.59
N THR A 42 -14.76 19.26 -18.26
CA THR A 42 -13.58 19.31 -19.13
C THR A 42 -13.05 17.90 -19.30
N THR A 43 -13.46 17.25 -20.39
CA THR A 43 -12.89 15.97 -20.82
C THR A 43 -11.52 16.20 -21.43
N VAL A 44 -10.54 15.42 -21.00
CA VAL A 44 -9.18 15.45 -21.57
C VAL A 44 -9.13 14.49 -22.74
N ASP A 45 -9.21 15.03 -23.95
CA ASP A 45 -8.92 14.32 -25.18
C ASP A 45 -7.43 14.37 -25.53
N LYS A 46 -7.05 13.73 -26.63
CA LYS A 46 -5.65 13.69 -27.11
C LYS A 46 -5.06 15.09 -27.31
N THR A 47 -5.80 16.00 -27.93
CA THR A 47 -5.32 17.35 -28.26
C THR A 47 -5.11 18.19 -27.01
N LEU A 48 -6.03 18.11 -26.05
CA LEU A 48 -5.89 18.79 -24.77
C LEU A 48 -4.73 18.17 -23.98
N PHE A 49 -4.59 16.85 -23.96
CA PHE A 49 -3.47 16.17 -23.30
C PHE A 49 -2.10 16.64 -23.84
N GLU A 50 -1.92 16.66 -25.17
CA GLU A 50 -0.69 17.16 -25.81
C GLU A 50 -0.44 18.65 -25.48
N THR A 51 -1.50 19.46 -25.42
CA THR A 51 -1.40 20.86 -25.02
C THR A 51 -0.94 21.01 -23.57
N LEU A 52 -1.48 20.19 -22.67
CA LEU A 52 -1.10 20.19 -21.26
C LEU A 52 0.34 19.73 -21.07
N GLN A 53 0.79 18.72 -21.84
CA GLN A 53 2.18 18.24 -21.81
C GLN A 53 3.18 19.34 -22.19
N ASN A 54 2.82 20.22 -23.13
CA ASN A 54 3.66 21.34 -23.53
C ASN A 54 3.61 22.53 -22.55
N LYS A 55 2.53 22.65 -21.77
CA LYS A 55 2.29 23.80 -20.89
C LYS A 55 2.79 23.59 -19.46
N TYR A 56 2.72 22.37 -18.94
CA TYR A 56 3.04 22.06 -17.55
C TYR A 56 4.28 21.17 -17.44
N ASN A 57 5.03 21.33 -16.35
CA ASN A 57 6.25 20.55 -16.13
C ASN A 57 5.96 19.08 -15.84
N TYR A 58 4.86 18.78 -15.15
CA TYR A 58 4.47 17.43 -14.73
C TYR A 58 2.97 17.23 -14.92
N ILE A 59 2.58 15.99 -15.23
CA ILE A 59 1.18 15.58 -15.34
C ILE A 59 0.95 14.33 -14.50
N TYR A 60 -0.17 14.28 -13.80
CA TYR A 60 -0.65 13.07 -13.14
C TYR A 60 -1.98 12.61 -13.77
N LEU A 61 -2.01 11.35 -14.23
CA LEU A 61 -3.18 10.70 -14.80
C LEU A 61 -3.92 9.92 -13.73
N GLY A 62 -5.09 10.42 -13.32
CA GLY A 62 -5.97 9.83 -12.30
C GLY A 62 -7.43 9.71 -12.76
N ALA A 63 -7.67 9.46 -14.05
CA ALA A 63 -9.04 9.41 -14.62
C ALA A 63 -9.85 8.16 -14.19
N GLY A 64 -9.18 7.15 -13.62
CA GLY A 64 -9.79 5.87 -13.26
C GLY A 64 -10.17 5.00 -14.47
N ALA A 65 -10.92 3.93 -14.20
CA ALA A 65 -11.48 3.03 -15.20
C ALA A 65 -13.00 3.27 -15.33
N GLN A 66 -13.38 4.28 -16.12
CA GLN A 66 -14.78 4.73 -16.21
C GLN A 66 -15.62 3.92 -17.22
N ASN A 67 -14.99 3.14 -18.11
CA ASN A 67 -15.71 2.38 -19.12
C ASN A 67 -16.14 1.02 -18.56
N ASN A 68 -17.28 0.50 -18.99
CA ASN A 68 -17.78 -0.81 -18.56
C ASN A 68 -17.34 -1.92 -19.52
N LYS A 69 -16.98 -3.09 -18.99
CA LYS A 69 -16.75 -4.27 -19.83
C LYS A 69 -18.06 -4.79 -20.38
N LYS A 70 -18.10 -5.05 -21.69
CA LYS A 70 -19.25 -5.66 -22.38
C LYS A 70 -19.30 -7.17 -22.15
N LEU A 71 -20.51 -7.74 -22.13
CA LEU A 71 -20.73 -9.18 -21.99
C LEU A 71 -20.29 -9.94 -23.25
N GLN A 72 -20.32 -9.26 -24.41
CA GLN A 72 -20.04 -9.82 -25.73
C GLN A 72 -21.01 -10.96 -26.10
N ILE A 73 -22.28 -10.80 -25.72
CA ILE A 73 -23.35 -11.75 -26.02
C ILE A 73 -24.46 -11.09 -26.83
N LYS A 74 -25.25 -11.91 -27.55
CA LYS A 74 -26.40 -11.40 -28.28
C LYS A 74 -27.42 -10.79 -27.32
N GLY A 75 -27.88 -9.58 -27.62
CA GLY A 75 -28.91 -8.87 -26.84
C GLY A 75 -28.38 -7.99 -25.72
N GLU A 76 -27.06 -7.78 -25.61
CA GLU A 76 -26.48 -6.89 -24.60
C GLU A 76 -26.84 -5.40 -24.80
N ASP A 77 -27.24 -4.99 -26.00
CA ASP A 77 -27.66 -3.61 -26.31
C ASP A 77 -29.19 -3.40 -26.19
N LEU A 78 -29.93 -4.35 -25.60
CA LEU A 78 -31.37 -4.18 -25.40
C LEU A 78 -31.66 -3.04 -24.39
N PRO A 79 -32.77 -2.28 -24.53
CA PRO A 79 -33.05 -1.13 -23.65
C PRO A 79 -33.17 -1.44 -22.15
N ASN A 80 -33.47 -2.69 -21.81
CA ASN A 80 -33.57 -3.20 -20.44
C ASN A 80 -32.24 -3.75 -19.89
N VAL A 81 -31.17 -3.69 -20.67
CA VAL A 81 -29.80 -3.93 -20.21
C VAL A 81 -29.17 -2.57 -19.89
N ILE A 82 -28.93 -2.31 -18.61
CA ILE A 82 -28.47 -1.01 -18.13
C ILE A 82 -27.02 -1.11 -17.65
N GLU A 83 -26.18 -0.18 -18.05
CA GLU A 83 -24.80 -0.12 -17.57
C GLU A 83 -24.73 0.17 -16.05
N PRO A 84 -23.88 -0.54 -15.29
CA PRO A 84 -23.90 -0.51 -13.83
C PRO A 84 -23.55 0.86 -13.24
N LEU A 85 -22.50 1.53 -13.75
CA LEU A 85 -22.09 2.85 -13.26
C LEU A 85 -23.11 3.93 -13.62
N THR A 86 -23.70 3.84 -14.81
CA THR A 86 -24.78 4.72 -15.26
C THR A 86 -26.00 4.56 -14.37
N PHE A 87 -26.38 3.32 -14.02
CA PHE A 87 -27.45 3.04 -13.08
C PHE A 87 -27.18 3.66 -11.71
N LEU A 88 -26.03 3.37 -11.09
CA LEU A 88 -25.67 3.90 -9.78
C LEU A 88 -25.64 5.44 -9.76
N SER A 89 -25.05 6.05 -10.79
CA SER A 89 -25.01 7.52 -10.98
C SER A 89 -26.41 8.13 -11.08
N ARG A 90 -27.31 7.52 -11.84
CA ARG A 90 -28.69 8.02 -11.99
C ARG A 90 -29.47 7.92 -10.68
N VAL A 91 -29.34 6.81 -9.95
CA VAL A 91 -30.00 6.65 -8.64
C VAL A 91 -29.44 7.67 -7.65
N ARG A 92 -28.12 7.84 -7.61
CA ARG A 92 -27.48 8.82 -6.72
C ARG A 92 -27.91 10.25 -6.98
N ARG A 93 -28.11 10.61 -8.26
CA ARG A 93 -28.61 11.94 -8.66
C ARG A 93 -30.13 12.11 -8.54
N GLY A 94 -30.86 11.08 -8.08
CA GLY A 94 -32.33 11.11 -8.00
C GLY A 94 -33.02 11.08 -9.37
N GLU A 95 -32.32 10.68 -10.43
CA GLU A 95 -32.83 10.60 -11.80
C GLU A 95 -33.50 9.24 -12.11
N MET A 96 -33.50 8.32 -11.14
CA MET A 96 -34.06 6.98 -11.27
C MET A 96 -34.59 6.50 -9.91
N GLU A 97 -35.92 6.40 -9.81
CA GLU A 97 -36.62 5.94 -8.60
C GLU A 97 -37.20 4.53 -8.75
N THR A 98 -37.23 3.98 -9.96
CA THR A 98 -37.82 2.66 -10.27
C THR A 98 -36.91 1.88 -11.22
N ILE A 99 -36.83 0.55 -11.03
CA ILE A 99 -35.98 -0.35 -11.84
C ILE A 99 -36.72 -1.60 -12.35
N GLY A 100 -38.05 -1.66 -12.16
CA GLY A 100 -38.83 -2.88 -12.37
C GLY A 100 -38.86 -3.78 -11.12
N ASN A 101 -39.59 -4.89 -11.22
CA ASN A 101 -39.83 -5.79 -10.09
C ASN A 101 -38.75 -6.87 -10.00
N ARG A 102 -38.27 -7.41 -11.12
CA ARG A 102 -37.25 -8.48 -11.18
C ARG A 102 -35.97 -7.96 -11.82
N VAL A 103 -34.88 -7.93 -11.07
CA VAL A 103 -33.57 -7.43 -11.54
C VAL A 103 -32.52 -8.54 -11.48
N ALA A 104 -31.80 -8.74 -12.59
CA ALA A 104 -30.58 -9.54 -12.62
C ALA A 104 -29.35 -8.65 -12.55
N VAL A 105 -28.41 -9.00 -11.67
CA VAL A 105 -27.09 -8.36 -11.61
C VAL A 105 -26.03 -9.39 -11.96
N ILE A 106 -25.28 -9.19 -13.04
CA ILE A 106 -24.30 -10.16 -13.52
C ILE A 106 -22.92 -9.76 -13.03
N GLY A 107 -22.30 -10.57 -12.17
CA GLY A 107 -20.97 -10.28 -11.61
C GLY A 107 -20.89 -10.60 -10.12
N GLY A 108 -19.70 -10.44 -9.54
CA GLY A 108 -19.46 -10.74 -8.12
C GLY A 108 -18.50 -9.78 -7.41
N GLY A 109 -18.15 -8.65 -8.03
CA GLY A 109 -17.31 -7.63 -7.41
C GLY A 109 -18.12 -6.57 -6.66
N ASN A 110 -17.41 -5.63 -6.02
CA ASN A 110 -18.04 -4.57 -5.21
C ASN A 110 -19.10 -3.78 -5.98
N THR A 111 -18.87 -3.47 -7.25
CA THR A 111 -19.89 -2.82 -8.11
C THR A 111 -21.16 -3.67 -8.27
N ALA A 112 -21.04 -5.00 -8.40
CA ALA A 112 -22.20 -5.88 -8.49
C ALA A 112 -23.01 -5.87 -7.18
N ILE A 113 -22.31 -5.87 -6.04
CA ILE A 113 -22.96 -5.75 -4.73
C ILE A 113 -23.66 -4.41 -4.56
N ASP A 114 -22.99 -3.30 -4.90
CA ASP A 114 -23.58 -1.96 -4.82
C ASP A 114 -24.83 -1.83 -5.71
N VAL A 115 -24.77 -2.35 -6.95
CA VAL A 115 -25.92 -2.41 -7.87
C VAL A 115 -27.05 -3.23 -7.25
N ALA A 116 -26.75 -4.41 -6.73
CA ALA A 116 -27.76 -5.32 -6.18
C ALA A 116 -28.47 -4.72 -4.96
N ARG A 117 -27.70 -4.19 -4.02
CA ARG A 117 -28.20 -3.53 -2.80
C ARG A 117 -28.95 -2.25 -3.11
N THR A 118 -28.54 -1.49 -4.14
CA THR A 118 -29.27 -0.31 -4.62
C THR A 118 -30.58 -0.71 -5.27
N SER A 119 -30.58 -1.72 -6.15
CA SER A 119 -31.80 -2.23 -6.80
C SER A 119 -32.82 -2.73 -5.78
N ARG A 120 -32.34 -3.40 -4.72
CA ARG A 120 -33.18 -3.87 -3.61
C ARG A 120 -33.88 -2.72 -2.89
N ARG A 121 -33.18 -1.59 -2.68
CA ARG A 121 -33.73 -0.37 -2.05
C ARG A 121 -34.73 0.36 -2.94
N LEU A 122 -34.67 0.17 -4.25
CA LEU A 122 -35.71 0.63 -5.19
C LEU A 122 -36.93 -0.31 -5.24
N GLY A 123 -36.99 -1.33 -4.37
CA GLY A 123 -38.13 -2.22 -4.22
C GLY A 123 -38.08 -3.49 -5.08
N ALA A 124 -36.99 -3.74 -5.81
CA ALA A 124 -36.89 -4.92 -6.67
C ALA A 124 -36.61 -6.22 -5.88
N GLU A 125 -37.05 -7.33 -6.45
CA GLU A 125 -36.47 -8.65 -6.22
C GLU A 125 -35.20 -8.78 -7.06
N VAL A 126 -34.08 -9.00 -6.38
CA VAL A 126 -32.76 -9.00 -7.01
C VAL A 126 -32.15 -10.39 -6.98
N THR A 127 -31.64 -10.82 -8.13
CA THR A 127 -30.81 -12.03 -8.25
C THR A 127 -29.45 -11.63 -8.79
N ILE A 128 -28.40 -11.88 -8.02
CA ILE A 128 -27.01 -11.82 -8.48
C ILE A 128 -26.72 -13.12 -9.23
N VAL A 129 -26.30 -13.03 -10.49
CA VAL A 129 -25.91 -14.16 -11.32
C VAL A 129 -24.39 -14.18 -11.42
N TYR A 130 -23.77 -15.23 -10.88
CA TYR A 130 -22.32 -15.35 -10.83
C TYR A 130 -21.84 -16.68 -11.39
N ARG A 131 -20.84 -16.62 -12.27
CA ARG A 131 -20.28 -17.79 -12.95
C ARG A 131 -19.40 -18.69 -12.07
N ARG A 132 -19.13 -18.30 -10.83
CA ARG A 132 -18.38 -19.09 -9.83
C ARG A 132 -19.20 -19.20 -8.54
N THR A 133 -18.60 -19.72 -7.46
CA THR A 133 -19.24 -19.74 -6.15
C THR A 133 -18.95 -18.45 -5.38
N MET A 134 -19.70 -18.23 -4.30
CA MET A 134 -19.57 -17.15 -3.34
C MET A 134 -18.14 -17.04 -2.81
N LYS A 135 -17.45 -18.18 -2.65
CA LYS A 135 -16.07 -18.24 -2.18
C LYS A 135 -15.09 -17.53 -3.13
N GLU A 136 -15.38 -17.49 -4.42
CA GLU A 136 -14.55 -16.80 -5.42
C GLU A 136 -15.07 -15.40 -5.78
N MET A 137 -16.06 -14.87 -5.07
CA MET A 137 -16.51 -13.49 -5.30
C MET A 137 -15.40 -12.51 -4.87
N PRO A 138 -15.01 -11.56 -5.73
CA PRO A 138 -14.01 -10.55 -5.37
C PRO A 138 -14.53 -9.43 -4.47
N ALA A 139 -15.83 -9.36 -4.19
CA ALA A 139 -16.38 -8.40 -3.25
C ALA A 139 -16.01 -8.71 -1.80
N ASP A 140 -16.03 -7.69 -0.94
CA ASP A 140 -15.78 -7.85 0.50
C ASP A 140 -16.83 -8.79 1.12
N ILE A 141 -16.39 -9.73 1.96
CA ILE A 141 -17.27 -10.79 2.49
C ILE A 141 -18.41 -10.21 3.32
N GLU A 142 -18.15 -9.13 4.06
CA GLU A 142 -19.15 -8.40 4.85
C GLU A 142 -20.26 -7.82 3.96
N GLU A 143 -19.92 -7.34 2.76
CA GLU A 143 -20.86 -6.78 1.80
C GLU A 143 -21.70 -7.86 1.11
N ILE A 144 -21.09 -9.03 0.85
CA ILE A 144 -21.80 -10.22 0.34
C ILE A 144 -22.84 -10.69 1.37
N VAL A 145 -22.42 -10.87 2.63
CA VAL A 145 -23.31 -11.30 3.73
C VAL A 145 -24.44 -10.28 3.93
N ALA A 146 -24.12 -8.98 3.96
CA ALA A 146 -25.13 -7.94 4.08
C ALA A 146 -26.15 -7.96 2.92
N SER A 147 -25.73 -8.33 1.72
CA SER A 147 -26.64 -8.47 0.57
C SER A 147 -27.63 -9.62 0.75
N LEU A 148 -27.13 -10.78 1.22
CA LEU A 148 -27.97 -11.95 1.50
C LEU A 148 -28.97 -11.66 2.63
N ASP A 149 -28.52 -10.98 3.69
CA ASP A 149 -29.37 -10.52 4.81
C ASP A 149 -30.51 -9.59 4.34
N GLU A 150 -30.26 -8.78 3.30
CA GLU A 150 -31.26 -7.88 2.68
C GLU A 150 -32.24 -8.62 1.75
N GLY A 151 -32.10 -9.95 1.62
CA GLY A 151 -32.97 -10.82 0.83
C GLY A 151 -32.59 -10.90 -0.65
N ILE A 152 -31.36 -10.50 -1.01
CA ILE A 152 -30.85 -10.62 -2.38
C ILE A 152 -30.47 -12.09 -2.63
N ARG A 153 -30.94 -12.65 -3.74
CA ARG A 153 -30.62 -14.03 -4.13
C ARG A 153 -29.27 -14.09 -4.83
N LEU A 154 -28.48 -15.13 -4.57
CA LEU A 154 -27.25 -15.42 -5.29
C LEU A 154 -27.43 -16.72 -6.09
N GLU A 155 -27.41 -16.61 -7.42
CA GLU A 155 -27.39 -17.72 -8.35
C GLU A 155 -25.92 -18.00 -8.74
N GLU A 156 -25.31 -18.94 -8.02
CA GLU A 156 -23.94 -19.38 -8.28
C GLU A 156 -23.86 -20.24 -9.55
N LEU A 157 -22.63 -20.44 -10.02
CA LEU A 157 -22.31 -21.38 -11.11
C LEU A 157 -23.20 -21.18 -12.34
N THR A 158 -23.48 -19.92 -12.69
CA THR A 158 -24.40 -19.56 -13.77
C THR A 158 -23.81 -18.43 -14.60
N ALA A 159 -23.77 -18.61 -15.91
CA ALA A 159 -23.26 -17.62 -16.85
C ALA A 159 -24.27 -17.31 -17.96
N PRO A 160 -24.45 -16.04 -18.37
CA PRO A 160 -25.35 -15.66 -19.45
C PRO A 160 -24.76 -16.04 -20.83
N GLU A 161 -25.61 -16.50 -21.75
CA GLU A 161 -25.26 -16.82 -23.14
C GLU A 161 -25.88 -15.85 -24.15
N ARG A 162 -27.12 -15.42 -23.89
CA ARG A 162 -27.86 -14.46 -24.72
C ARG A 162 -29.01 -13.86 -23.94
N ILE A 163 -29.42 -12.67 -24.37
CA ILE A 163 -30.60 -11.96 -23.88
C ILE A 163 -31.54 -11.74 -25.05
N ILE A 164 -32.83 -12.02 -24.87
CA ILE A 164 -33.88 -11.75 -25.86
C ILE A 164 -35.02 -10.98 -25.19
N ALA A 165 -35.72 -10.15 -25.96
CA ALA A 165 -36.98 -9.57 -25.52
C ALA A 165 -38.12 -10.56 -25.76
N ASP A 166 -38.96 -10.80 -24.76
CA ASP A 166 -40.20 -11.56 -24.94
C ASP A 166 -41.29 -10.73 -25.65
N ARG A 167 -42.47 -11.33 -25.85
CA ARG A 167 -43.61 -10.66 -26.52
C ARG A 167 -44.21 -9.50 -25.71
N ASN A 168 -43.92 -9.43 -24.43
CA ASN A 168 -44.39 -8.41 -23.50
C ASN A 168 -43.33 -7.32 -23.22
N GLY A 169 -42.13 -7.46 -23.79
CA GLY A 169 -41.01 -6.53 -23.61
C GLY A 169 -40.07 -6.87 -22.43
N ASN A 170 -40.25 -8.00 -21.75
CA ASN A 170 -39.36 -8.42 -20.66
C ASN A 170 -38.07 -9.03 -21.22
N ALA A 171 -36.98 -8.94 -20.45
CA ALA A 171 -35.71 -9.57 -20.78
C ALA A 171 -35.74 -11.04 -20.37
N VAL A 172 -35.56 -11.94 -21.33
CA VAL A 172 -35.29 -13.35 -21.07
C VAL A 172 -33.81 -13.60 -21.26
N MET A 173 -33.12 -13.90 -20.17
CA MET A 173 -31.70 -14.21 -20.14
C MET A 173 -31.51 -15.72 -20.15
N THR A 174 -30.99 -16.24 -21.26
CA THR A 174 -30.58 -17.63 -21.37
C THR A 174 -29.23 -17.81 -20.71
N CYS A 175 -29.14 -18.75 -19.78
CA CYS A 175 -27.95 -19.04 -19.00
C CYS A 175 -27.53 -20.51 -19.17
N THR A 176 -26.27 -20.79 -18.88
CA THR A 176 -25.71 -22.14 -18.79
C THR A 176 -25.18 -22.38 -17.39
N ARG A 177 -25.28 -23.62 -16.89
CA ARG A 177 -24.63 -24.02 -15.64
C ARG A 177 -23.12 -24.14 -15.84
N MET A 178 -22.40 -23.76 -14.80
CA MET A 178 -20.94 -23.79 -14.75
C MET A 178 -20.49 -24.85 -13.73
N GLU A 179 -19.31 -25.41 -13.96
CA GLU A 179 -18.56 -26.15 -12.95
C GLU A 179 -17.19 -25.50 -12.76
N LEU A 180 -16.59 -25.71 -11.59
CA LEU A 180 -15.27 -25.18 -11.27
C LEU A 180 -14.21 -26.24 -11.49
N GLU A 181 -13.22 -25.90 -12.30
CA GLU A 181 -12.00 -26.68 -12.48
C GLU A 181 -10.84 -26.08 -11.67
N GLU A 182 -9.62 -26.57 -11.94
CA GLU A 182 -8.39 -26.07 -11.34
C GLU A 182 -8.23 -24.54 -11.45
N VAL A 183 -7.42 -24.03 -10.54
CA VAL A 183 -7.22 -22.61 -10.32
C VAL A 183 -6.61 -21.94 -11.56
N ASP A 184 -7.18 -20.80 -11.95
CA ASP A 184 -6.68 -19.93 -13.02
C ASP A 184 -5.47 -19.10 -12.56
N ALA A 185 -4.85 -18.37 -13.50
CA ALA A 185 -3.67 -17.53 -13.23
C ALA A 185 -3.92 -16.39 -12.22
N SER A 186 -5.18 -16.10 -11.87
CA SER A 186 -5.54 -15.12 -10.84
C SER A 186 -5.69 -15.73 -9.45
N GLY A 187 -5.43 -17.03 -9.29
CA GLY A 187 -5.60 -17.74 -8.02
C GLY A 187 -7.05 -18.14 -7.74
N ARG A 188 -7.96 -18.05 -8.73
CA ARG A 188 -9.39 -18.40 -8.58
C ARG A 188 -9.75 -19.61 -9.43
N ALA A 189 -10.68 -20.45 -8.99
CA ALA A 189 -11.12 -21.60 -9.79
C ALA A 189 -11.66 -21.19 -11.16
N ARG A 190 -11.30 -21.93 -12.22
CA ARG A 190 -11.75 -21.63 -13.59
C ARG A 190 -13.17 -22.15 -13.81
N PRO A 191 -14.13 -21.30 -14.24
CA PRO A 191 -15.48 -21.75 -14.55
C PRO A 191 -15.53 -22.33 -15.97
N VAL A 192 -16.08 -23.54 -16.11
CA VAL A 192 -16.29 -24.24 -17.39
C VAL A 192 -17.77 -24.56 -17.56
N LYS A 193 -18.26 -24.50 -18.81
CA LYS A 193 -19.67 -24.74 -19.12
C LYS A 193 -20.00 -26.22 -18.98
N ILE A 194 -21.12 -26.53 -18.35
CA ILE A 194 -21.70 -27.87 -18.36
C ILE A 194 -22.55 -27.99 -19.64
N GLU A 195 -22.23 -28.96 -20.49
CA GLU A 195 -23.00 -29.23 -21.70
C GLU A 195 -24.46 -29.60 -21.37
N ASP A 196 -25.38 -29.25 -22.27
CA ASP A 196 -26.83 -29.52 -22.14
C ASP A 196 -27.50 -28.96 -20.85
N SER A 197 -26.92 -27.92 -20.24
CA SER A 197 -27.40 -27.31 -19.00
C SER A 197 -28.07 -25.94 -19.16
N ILE A 198 -28.57 -25.65 -20.37
CA ILE A 198 -29.13 -24.34 -20.71
C ILE A 198 -30.53 -24.15 -20.10
N PHE A 199 -30.78 -22.99 -19.51
CA PHE A 199 -32.09 -22.61 -18.98
C PHE A 199 -32.35 -21.11 -19.13
N ASP A 200 -33.62 -20.72 -19.10
CA ASP A 200 -34.03 -19.32 -19.21
C ASP A 200 -34.41 -18.73 -17.85
N MET A 201 -34.04 -17.48 -17.64
CA MET A 201 -34.44 -16.68 -16.48
C MET A 201 -35.08 -15.38 -16.97
N GLU A 202 -36.18 -14.96 -16.35
CA GLU A 202 -36.93 -13.76 -16.75
C GLU A 202 -36.69 -12.59 -15.81
N PHE A 203 -36.38 -11.43 -16.38
CA PHE A 203 -36.11 -10.19 -15.66
C PHE A 203 -36.71 -8.99 -16.38
N ASP A 204 -37.01 -7.95 -15.60
CA ASP A 204 -37.45 -6.67 -16.12
C ASP A 204 -36.24 -5.81 -16.49
N THR A 205 -35.15 -5.94 -15.73
CA THR A 205 -33.88 -5.24 -15.95
C THR A 205 -32.69 -6.17 -15.71
N ILE A 206 -31.65 -6.05 -16.55
CA ILE A 206 -30.38 -6.77 -16.42
C ILE A 206 -29.24 -5.76 -16.31
N ILE A 207 -28.34 -5.94 -15.35
CA ILE A 207 -27.22 -5.04 -15.10
C ILE A 207 -25.89 -5.83 -15.10
N PRO A 208 -25.08 -5.73 -16.17
CA PRO A 208 -23.78 -6.41 -16.23
C PRO A 208 -22.69 -5.63 -15.48
N ALA A 209 -22.36 -6.08 -14.27
CA ALA A 209 -21.30 -5.55 -13.42
C ALA A 209 -20.04 -6.44 -13.45
N ILE A 210 -19.51 -6.69 -14.65
CA ILE A 210 -18.39 -7.63 -14.90
C ILE A 210 -17.00 -6.97 -14.95
N GLY A 211 -16.90 -5.72 -14.54
CA GLY A 211 -15.65 -4.97 -14.41
C GLY A 211 -15.58 -3.73 -15.29
N GLN A 212 -14.48 -3.00 -15.13
CA GLN A 212 -14.24 -1.71 -15.76
C GLN A 212 -13.05 -1.75 -16.72
N ASP A 213 -12.97 -0.77 -17.62
CA ASP A 213 -11.89 -0.53 -18.57
C ASP A 213 -11.49 0.96 -18.58
N ILE A 214 -10.31 1.26 -19.12
CA ILE A 214 -9.78 2.63 -19.16
C ILE A 214 -10.69 3.56 -19.98
N ALA A 215 -10.79 4.81 -19.52
CA ALA A 215 -11.61 5.84 -20.14
C ALA A 215 -10.93 6.52 -21.35
N PHE A 216 -9.61 6.37 -21.50
CA PHE A 216 -8.85 7.00 -22.56
C PHE A 216 -9.00 6.25 -23.88
N ASP A 217 -9.38 6.97 -24.93
CA ASP A 217 -9.42 6.48 -26.31
C ASP A 217 -8.07 6.66 -27.04
N PHE A 218 -7.15 7.46 -26.48
CA PHE A 218 -5.84 7.77 -27.05
C PHE A 218 -4.65 7.18 -26.29
N LEU A 219 -4.86 6.53 -25.13
CA LEU A 219 -3.82 5.85 -24.36
C LEU A 219 -4.16 4.37 -24.22
N THR A 220 -3.13 3.53 -24.29
CA THR A 220 -3.25 2.11 -24.02
C THR A 220 -2.83 1.76 -22.59
N TRP A 221 -3.17 0.56 -22.14
CA TRP A 221 -2.66 0.03 -20.87
C TRP A 221 -1.12 0.02 -20.78
N GLU A 222 -0.43 -0.14 -21.91
CA GLU A 222 1.04 -0.15 -21.93
C GLU A 222 1.63 1.26 -21.76
N ASP A 223 0.93 2.30 -22.24
CA ASP A 223 1.30 3.70 -22.05
C ASP A 223 1.12 4.13 -20.58
N LEU A 224 0.14 3.54 -19.90
CA LEU A 224 -0.19 3.79 -18.49
C LEU A 224 0.61 2.92 -17.53
N ARG A 225 1.51 2.07 -18.04
CA ARG A 225 2.37 1.26 -17.19
C ARG A 225 3.37 2.15 -16.46
N VAL A 226 3.36 2.06 -15.14
CA VAL A 226 4.22 2.87 -14.27
C VAL A 226 5.37 2.08 -13.67
N ASN A 227 6.43 2.79 -13.30
CA ASN A 227 7.43 2.30 -12.36
C ASN A 227 6.78 2.15 -10.97
N PRO A 228 6.81 0.95 -10.35
CA PRO A 228 6.19 0.71 -9.03
C PRO A 228 6.70 1.60 -7.90
N GLU A 229 7.96 2.05 -7.98
CA GLU A 229 8.61 2.88 -6.96
C GLU A 229 8.28 4.37 -7.11
N THR A 230 8.07 4.85 -8.34
CA THR A 230 7.91 6.30 -8.60
C THR A 230 6.52 6.71 -9.07
N ASN A 231 5.70 5.76 -9.53
CA ASN A 231 4.46 6.00 -10.28
C ASN A 231 4.64 6.76 -11.61
N GLU A 232 5.87 6.92 -12.11
CA GLU A 232 6.14 7.54 -13.42
C GLU A 232 5.84 6.55 -14.56
N THR A 233 5.19 7.04 -15.62
CA THR A 233 4.92 6.27 -16.85
C THR A 233 6.16 6.25 -17.76
N LYS A 234 6.05 5.60 -18.92
CA LYS A 234 7.09 5.70 -19.96
C LYS A 234 7.18 7.07 -20.62
N MET A 235 6.11 7.87 -20.52
CA MET A 235 6.12 9.25 -20.99
C MET A 235 6.81 10.12 -19.95
N ALA A 236 7.92 10.75 -20.34
CA ALA A 236 8.72 11.57 -19.43
C ALA A 236 7.86 12.63 -18.73
N LYS A 237 8.02 12.75 -17.40
CA LYS A 237 7.29 13.71 -16.55
C LYS A 237 5.78 13.48 -16.47
N VAL A 238 5.29 12.33 -16.94
CA VAL A 238 3.89 11.91 -16.80
C VAL A 238 3.82 10.76 -15.81
N PHE A 239 3.03 10.94 -14.76
CA PHE A 239 2.77 9.98 -13.68
C PHE A 239 1.35 9.46 -13.80
N ALA A 240 1.08 8.27 -13.25
CA ALA A 240 -0.27 7.71 -13.21
C ALA A 240 -0.52 6.92 -11.92
N GLY A 241 -1.78 6.83 -11.52
CA GLY A 241 -2.17 6.07 -10.33
C GLY A 241 -3.67 5.88 -10.16
N GLY A 242 -4.03 5.02 -9.21
CA GLY A 242 -5.41 4.58 -9.01
C GLY A 242 -5.88 3.60 -10.09
N ASP A 243 -7.19 3.55 -10.29
CA ASP A 243 -7.83 2.53 -11.13
C ASP A 243 -7.41 2.57 -12.60
N VAL A 244 -6.87 3.70 -13.08
CA VAL A 244 -6.36 3.82 -14.46
C VAL A 244 -5.14 2.93 -14.71
N VAL A 245 -4.39 2.60 -13.66
CA VAL A 245 -3.18 1.75 -13.75
C VAL A 245 -3.49 0.29 -13.44
N ARG A 246 -4.45 0.02 -12.56
CA ARG A 246 -4.68 -1.32 -11.96
C ARG A 246 -6.02 -1.95 -12.38
N GLY A 247 -6.91 -1.17 -12.98
CA GLY A 247 -8.33 -1.49 -12.99
C GLY A 247 -8.96 -1.27 -11.61
N ALA A 248 -10.23 -1.67 -11.47
CA ALA A 248 -11.01 -1.48 -10.25
C ALA A 248 -10.24 -1.97 -8.99
N SER A 249 -9.94 -1.05 -8.08
CA SER A 249 -9.24 -1.28 -6.83
C SER A 249 -9.96 -0.60 -5.65
N SER A 250 -9.24 -0.39 -4.54
CA SER A 250 -9.75 0.34 -3.38
C SER A 250 -9.41 1.83 -3.47
N VAL A 251 -10.26 2.68 -2.85
CA VAL A 251 -10.01 4.13 -2.75
C VAL A 251 -8.67 4.41 -2.05
N ILE A 252 -8.31 3.63 -1.03
CA ILE A 252 -7.07 3.84 -0.28
C ILE A 252 -5.82 3.56 -1.13
N ASN A 253 -5.88 2.60 -2.06
CA ASN A 253 -4.78 2.37 -3.00
C ASN A 253 -4.60 3.56 -3.95
N ALA A 254 -5.69 4.15 -4.45
CA ALA A 254 -5.63 5.33 -5.30
C ALA A 254 -5.03 6.55 -4.55
N VAL A 255 -5.40 6.75 -3.28
CA VAL A 255 -4.79 7.77 -2.41
C VAL A 255 -3.29 7.50 -2.21
N GLY A 256 -2.91 6.25 -1.96
CA GLY A 256 -1.51 5.83 -1.83
C GLY A 256 -0.70 6.13 -3.08
N ASP A 257 -1.26 5.87 -4.27
CA ASP A 257 -0.64 6.18 -5.55
C ASP A 257 -0.46 7.68 -5.77
N GLY A 258 -1.49 8.48 -5.44
CA GLY A 258 -1.41 9.93 -5.52
C GLY A 258 -0.34 10.50 -4.59
N ARG A 259 -0.25 9.99 -3.35
CA ARG A 259 0.79 10.38 -2.39
C ARG A 259 2.19 10.02 -2.90
N LYS A 260 2.39 8.81 -3.42
CA LYS A 260 3.69 8.37 -3.94
C LYS A 260 4.12 9.20 -5.15
N ALA A 261 3.21 9.42 -6.10
CA ALA A 261 3.49 10.25 -7.26
C ALA A 261 3.83 11.70 -6.86
N ALA A 262 3.10 12.29 -5.91
CA ALA A 262 3.37 13.64 -5.42
C ALA A 262 4.78 13.77 -4.82
N LEU A 263 5.21 12.81 -3.98
CA LEU A 263 6.56 12.81 -3.41
C LEU A 263 7.65 12.76 -4.49
N ASN A 264 7.48 11.92 -5.51
CA ASN A 264 8.43 11.78 -6.61
C ASN A 264 8.43 13.01 -7.55
N ILE A 265 7.28 13.63 -7.78
CA ILE A 265 7.19 14.90 -8.52
C ILE A 265 7.94 16.00 -7.76
N ILE A 266 7.79 16.09 -6.44
CA ILE A 266 8.52 17.08 -5.65
C ILE A 266 10.03 16.81 -5.72
N GLN A 267 10.46 15.57 -5.50
CA GLN A 267 11.88 15.18 -5.55
C GLN A 267 12.52 15.41 -6.92
N SER A 268 11.77 15.18 -8.01
CA SER A 268 12.25 15.41 -9.37
C SER A 268 12.19 16.88 -9.80
N SER A 269 11.48 17.73 -9.06
CA SER A 269 11.47 19.17 -9.30
C SER A 269 12.74 19.80 -8.73
N GLU A 270 13.22 20.88 -9.36
CA GLU A 270 14.35 21.69 -8.84
C GLU A 270 14.03 22.37 -7.48
N SER A 271 12.82 22.15 -6.95
CA SER A 271 12.42 22.63 -5.63
C SER A 271 13.24 21.88 -4.57
N GLN A 272 14.10 22.62 -3.85
CA GLN A 272 14.78 22.17 -2.63
C GLN A 272 13.80 21.98 -1.45
N ALA A 273 12.56 21.57 -1.71
CA ALA A 273 11.63 21.22 -0.65
C ALA A 273 12.15 19.91 -0.04
N ASN A 274 12.78 20.00 1.12
CA ASN A 274 13.01 18.86 2.00
C ASN A 274 11.63 18.30 2.39
N VAL A 275 11.10 17.37 1.59
CA VAL A 275 9.86 16.65 1.92
C VAL A 275 10.08 15.65 3.06
N ASN A 276 11.35 15.37 3.36
CA ASN A 276 11.76 14.74 4.60
C ASN A 276 12.11 15.82 5.61
N GLU A 277 11.23 16.09 6.55
CA GLU A 277 11.61 16.38 7.93
C GLU A 277 10.35 16.47 8.79
N ASP A 278 9.85 15.32 9.23
CA ASP A 278 9.22 15.25 10.53
C ASP A 278 10.19 14.54 11.46
N LYS A 279 11.11 15.32 12.03
CA LYS A 279 11.76 14.97 13.30
C LYS A 279 10.69 15.03 14.38
N THR A 280 9.77 14.07 14.34
CA THR A 280 8.79 13.97 15.40
C THR A 280 9.49 13.24 16.54
N PRO A 281 9.73 13.89 17.69
CA PRO A 281 10.16 13.16 18.87
C PRO A 281 9.14 12.06 19.17
N LEU A 282 9.57 11.02 19.88
CA LEU A 282 8.63 10.00 20.34
C LEU A 282 7.44 10.65 21.04
N ARG A 283 6.23 10.31 20.62
CA ARG A 283 5.00 10.88 21.17
C ARG A 283 4.74 10.45 22.61
N LEU A 284 5.30 9.30 23.02
CA LEU A 284 5.29 8.76 24.38
C LEU A 284 6.69 8.34 24.81
N GLU A 285 6.89 8.19 26.12
CA GLU A 285 8.10 7.57 26.65
C GLU A 285 8.13 6.06 26.35
N LYS A 286 9.32 5.46 26.20
CA LYS A 286 9.46 4.02 25.89
C LYS A 286 8.67 3.11 26.84
N SER A 287 8.69 3.44 28.14
CA SER A 287 7.96 2.65 29.15
C SER A 287 6.43 2.72 29.00
N GLU A 288 5.90 3.80 28.42
CA GLU A 288 4.47 3.96 28.15
C GLU A 288 4.04 3.17 26.93
N TYR A 289 4.87 3.12 25.88
CA TYR A 289 4.65 2.22 24.74
C TYR A 289 4.59 0.76 25.19
N GLN A 290 5.53 0.33 26.03
CA GLN A 290 5.55 -1.03 26.57
C GLN A 290 4.26 -1.36 27.34
N LYS A 291 3.74 -0.42 28.14
CA LYS A 291 2.46 -0.59 28.85
C LYS A 291 1.29 -0.73 27.88
N LYS A 292 1.24 0.08 26.81
CA LYS A 292 0.21 -0.01 25.77
C LYS A 292 0.26 -1.34 25.02
N LEU A 293 1.45 -1.81 24.63
CA LEU A 293 1.62 -3.09 23.93
C LEU A 293 1.26 -4.31 24.80
N ALA A 294 1.41 -4.20 26.12
CA ALA A 294 1.10 -5.29 27.04
C ALA A 294 -0.40 -5.52 27.24
N ILE A 295 -1.27 -4.59 26.81
CA ILE A 295 -2.72 -4.66 27.05
C ILE A 295 -3.44 -4.72 25.70
N ARG A 296 -4.19 -5.80 25.47
CA ARG A 296 -5.06 -5.90 24.30
C ARG A 296 -6.37 -5.16 24.55
N GLU A 297 -6.49 -3.98 23.95
CA GLU A 297 -7.74 -3.25 23.86
C GLU A 297 -8.45 -3.57 22.53
N TYR A 298 -9.68 -4.04 22.61
CA TYR A 298 -10.51 -4.27 21.43
C TYR A 298 -11.06 -2.94 20.92
N GLY A 299 -11.01 -2.73 19.60
CA GLY A 299 -11.62 -1.57 18.97
C GLY A 299 -13.13 -1.56 19.15
N LEU A 300 -13.71 -0.38 19.02
CA LEU A 300 -15.16 -0.23 19.01
C LEU A 300 -15.75 -0.99 17.82
N THR A 301 -16.80 -1.77 18.06
CA THR A 301 -17.60 -2.33 16.97
C THR A 301 -18.38 -1.18 16.33
N THR A 302 -18.17 -0.94 15.04
CA THR A 302 -18.91 0.08 14.31
C THR A 302 -20.40 -0.28 14.32
N PRO A 303 -21.29 0.63 14.73
CA PRO A 303 -22.71 0.33 14.79
C PRO A 303 -23.26 0.24 13.37
N HIS A 304 -23.88 -0.91 13.08
CA HIS A 304 -24.56 -1.19 11.83
C HIS A 304 -26.08 -1.20 12.05
N LEU A 305 -26.84 -0.74 11.05
CA LEU A 305 -28.29 -0.95 11.04
C LEU A 305 -28.60 -2.45 10.97
N PRO A 306 -29.63 -2.93 11.70
CA PRO A 306 -30.08 -4.32 11.59
C PRO A 306 -30.69 -4.57 10.20
N PRO A 307 -30.65 -5.81 9.67
CA PRO A 307 -31.09 -6.12 8.30
C PRO A 307 -32.48 -5.60 7.91
N ASP A 308 -33.44 -5.68 8.82
CA ASP A 308 -34.82 -5.23 8.65
C ASP A 308 -34.97 -3.71 8.53
N GLU A 309 -33.99 -2.94 8.97
CA GLU A 309 -33.94 -1.47 8.86
C GLU A 309 -33.07 -0.97 7.69
N ARG A 310 -32.45 -1.87 6.89
CA ARG A 310 -31.54 -1.48 5.80
C ARG A 310 -32.22 -1.13 4.49
N ILE A 311 -33.52 -1.40 4.33
CA ILE A 311 -34.28 -1.17 3.08
C ILE A 311 -34.67 0.31 2.96
N ASN A 312 -33.65 1.17 2.89
CA ASN A 312 -33.73 2.61 2.65
C ASN A 312 -32.32 3.12 2.28
N PHE A 313 -32.19 4.41 2.01
CA PHE A 313 -30.92 5.04 1.66
C PHE A 313 -30.17 5.65 2.86
N ASN A 314 -30.58 5.35 4.10
CA ASN A 314 -29.85 5.80 5.28
C ASN A 314 -28.50 5.07 5.38
N LEU A 315 -27.54 5.71 6.03
CA LEU A 315 -26.21 5.16 6.25
C LEU A 315 -26.29 3.85 7.05
N VAL A 316 -25.88 2.74 6.44
CA VAL A 316 -25.93 1.40 7.07
C VAL A 316 -24.86 1.26 8.14
N THR A 317 -23.67 1.79 7.89
CA THR A 317 -22.54 1.78 8.82
C THR A 317 -22.31 3.19 9.31
N ARG A 318 -22.71 3.48 10.56
CA ARG A 318 -22.61 4.83 11.10
C ARG A 318 -21.15 5.24 11.30
N THR A 319 -20.82 6.47 10.94
CA THR A 319 -19.53 7.09 11.30
C THR A 319 -19.39 7.24 12.82
N LEU A 320 -18.19 7.05 13.35
CA LEU A 320 -17.94 7.24 14.78
C LEU A 320 -18.24 8.69 15.19
N THR A 321 -18.88 8.87 16.34
CA THR A 321 -19.00 10.19 16.97
C THR A 321 -17.60 10.70 17.34
N LYS A 322 -17.46 12.01 17.60
CA LYS A 322 -16.18 12.58 18.03
C LYS A 322 -15.60 11.85 19.24
N ASP A 323 -16.42 11.53 20.25
CA ASP A 323 -15.97 10.85 21.46
C ASP A 323 -15.55 9.39 21.19
N GLU A 324 -16.31 8.67 20.36
CA GLU A 324 -15.96 7.33 19.91
C GLU A 324 -14.66 7.33 19.08
N ALA A 325 -14.51 8.28 18.17
CA ALA A 325 -13.32 8.44 17.34
C ALA A 325 -12.10 8.79 18.18
N MET A 326 -12.23 9.67 19.19
CA MET A 326 -11.16 9.99 20.14
C MET A 326 -10.78 8.77 20.98
N LYS A 327 -11.75 7.97 21.42
CA LYS A 327 -11.51 6.73 22.16
C LYS A 327 -10.81 5.68 21.30
N GLU A 328 -11.23 5.52 20.05
CA GLU A 328 -10.60 4.61 19.10
C GLU A 328 -9.17 5.06 18.75
N ALA A 329 -8.96 6.35 18.54
CA ALA A 329 -7.62 6.91 18.29
C ALA A 329 -6.68 6.76 19.50
N ALA A 330 -7.20 6.86 20.73
CA ALA A 330 -6.41 6.67 21.95
C ALA A 330 -5.86 5.24 22.10
N ARG A 331 -6.44 4.26 21.38
CA ARG A 331 -5.98 2.87 21.30
C ARG A 331 -4.74 2.70 20.42
N CYS A 332 -4.31 3.74 19.68
CA CYS A 332 -3.13 3.68 18.83
C CYS A 332 -1.91 3.14 19.60
N LEU A 333 -1.22 2.20 18.97
CA LEU A 333 0.00 1.57 19.48
C LEU A 333 1.27 2.29 19.01
N TYR A 334 1.15 3.33 18.17
CA TYR A 334 2.26 4.15 17.65
C TYR A 334 3.38 3.31 17.04
N CYS A 335 3.01 2.34 16.20
CA CYS A 335 3.97 1.46 15.54
C CYS A 335 4.88 2.18 14.53
N ASP A 336 4.56 3.43 14.18
CA ASP A 336 5.41 4.35 13.40
C ASP A 336 6.52 5.00 14.24
N ASP A 337 6.30 5.21 15.54
CA ASP A 337 7.27 5.81 16.46
C ASP A 337 8.28 4.78 16.98
N VAL A 338 7.80 3.58 17.33
CA VAL A 338 8.64 2.49 17.86
C VAL A 338 8.35 1.20 17.10
N CYS A 339 9.31 0.80 16.26
CA CYS A 339 9.30 -0.49 15.61
C CYS A 339 10.19 -1.47 16.40
N ASP A 340 9.65 -2.11 17.45
CA ASP A 340 10.37 -3.10 18.28
C ASP A 340 9.58 -4.39 18.57
N VAL A 341 8.51 -4.66 17.82
CA VAL A 341 7.68 -5.88 17.96
C VAL A 341 8.54 -7.15 17.93
N CYS A 342 9.60 -7.17 17.11
CA CYS A 342 10.54 -8.27 17.00
C CYS A 342 11.28 -8.59 18.31
N VAL A 343 11.41 -7.62 19.22
CA VAL A 343 11.97 -7.78 20.57
C VAL A 343 10.96 -8.50 21.46
N SER A 344 9.71 -8.02 21.49
CA SER A 344 8.67 -8.59 22.38
C SER A 344 8.25 -10.01 21.99
N VAL A 345 8.32 -10.35 20.70
CA VAL A 345 7.94 -11.70 20.21
C VAL A 345 9.12 -12.66 20.15
N CYS A 346 10.36 -12.23 20.42
CA CYS A 346 11.51 -13.13 20.35
C CYS A 346 11.51 -14.10 21.54
N PRO A 347 11.31 -15.42 21.34
CA PRO A 347 11.24 -16.37 22.45
C PRO A 347 12.58 -16.50 23.19
N ASN A 348 13.69 -16.22 22.50
CA ASN A 348 15.05 -16.36 23.05
C ASN A 348 15.65 -15.01 23.49
N LEU A 349 14.90 -13.91 23.42
CA LEU A 349 15.38 -12.56 23.73
C LEU A 349 16.63 -12.14 22.92
N SER A 350 16.79 -12.68 21.70
CA SER A 350 17.91 -12.37 20.82
C SER A 350 17.81 -10.97 20.22
N ASN A 351 16.60 -10.49 19.92
CA ASN A 351 16.45 -9.11 19.44
C ASN A 351 16.46 -8.16 20.64
N LEU A 352 17.33 -7.15 20.60
CA LEU A 352 17.45 -6.14 21.64
C LEU A 352 17.22 -4.76 21.05
N SER A 353 16.39 -3.95 21.73
CA SER A 353 16.17 -2.55 21.35
C SER A 353 17.04 -1.61 22.19
N TYR A 354 17.68 -0.65 21.54
CA TYR A 354 18.47 0.42 22.16
C TYR A 354 18.05 1.79 21.61
N MET A 355 18.41 2.86 22.32
CA MET A 355 18.11 4.23 21.90
C MET A 355 19.36 4.84 21.30
N ALA A 356 19.24 5.33 20.06
CA ALA A 356 20.29 6.04 19.36
C ALA A 356 19.79 7.46 19.03
N LYS A 357 20.64 8.48 19.20
CA LYS A 357 20.20 9.85 18.92
C LYS A 357 20.10 10.07 17.41
N GLN A 358 19.05 10.77 16.98
CA GLN A 358 18.94 11.21 15.59
C GLN A 358 20.19 12.02 15.21
N LYS A 359 20.88 11.58 14.15
CA LYS A 359 22.12 12.19 13.66
C LYS A 359 22.30 11.87 12.18
N VAL A 360 22.84 12.84 11.46
CA VAL A 360 23.24 12.70 10.05
C VAL A 360 24.75 12.54 10.01
N TYR A 361 25.20 11.52 9.29
CA TYR A 361 26.60 11.14 9.16
C TYR A 361 27.01 11.37 7.71
N PRO A 362 28.00 12.24 7.41
CA PRO A 362 28.46 12.41 6.03
C PRO A 362 29.10 11.12 5.52
N VAL A 363 28.81 10.76 4.27
CA VAL A 363 29.44 9.63 3.58
C VAL A 363 30.38 10.19 2.53
N TYR A 364 31.65 9.79 2.61
CA TYR A 364 32.68 10.20 1.67
C TYR A 364 33.04 9.05 0.73
N ARG A 365 33.42 9.39 -0.49
CA ARG A 365 34.22 8.54 -1.37
C ARG A 365 35.65 9.04 -1.37
N VAL A 366 36.58 8.12 -1.13
CA VAL A 366 38.01 8.40 -1.16
C VAL A 366 38.62 7.84 -2.44
N GLU A 367 39.50 8.61 -3.07
CA GLU A 367 40.22 8.21 -4.28
C GLU A 367 41.70 8.56 -4.14
N GLN A 368 42.58 7.67 -4.60
CA GLN A 368 44.01 7.92 -4.64
C GLN A 368 44.33 9.00 -5.68
N SER A 369 45.17 9.96 -5.31
CA SER A 369 45.59 11.06 -6.19
C SER A 369 47.10 11.24 -6.17
N ASP A 370 47.63 11.99 -7.13
CA ASP A 370 49.08 12.25 -7.25
C ASP A 370 49.67 12.91 -5.99
N ASP A 371 48.87 13.72 -5.27
CA ASP A 371 49.24 14.43 -4.05
C ASP A 371 48.78 13.72 -2.76
N GLY A 372 48.35 12.45 -2.84
CA GLY A 372 47.88 11.65 -1.71
C GLY A 372 46.51 11.03 -1.96
N PHE A 373 45.44 11.69 -1.50
CA PHE A 373 44.06 11.25 -1.71
C PHE A 373 43.11 12.44 -1.84
N THR A 374 41.99 12.22 -2.51
CA THR A 374 40.82 13.12 -2.49
C THR A 374 39.70 12.46 -1.70
N ALA A 375 38.93 13.24 -0.96
CA ALA A 375 37.75 12.77 -0.23
C ALA A 375 36.57 13.68 -0.59
N ASN A 376 35.63 13.15 -1.37
CA ASN A 376 34.46 13.87 -1.82
C ASN A 376 33.23 13.33 -1.07
N GLN A 377 32.43 14.22 -0.47
CA GLN A 377 31.18 13.79 0.13
C GLN A 377 30.20 13.36 -0.96
N THR A 378 29.86 12.08 -1.00
CA THR A 378 28.95 11.48 -1.99
C THR A 378 27.52 11.36 -1.48
N GLY A 379 27.32 11.41 -0.18
CA GLY A 379 26.00 11.31 0.43
C GLY A 379 26.00 11.55 1.93
N ALA A 380 24.96 11.04 2.58
CA ALA A 380 24.84 11.02 4.03
C ALA A 380 24.03 9.80 4.48
N PHE A 381 24.44 9.20 5.58
CA PHE A 381 23.65 8.22 6.32
C PHE A 381 22.83 8.95 7.37
N GLN A 382 21.51 8.80 7.34
CA GLN A 382 20.61 9.49 8.26
C GLN A 382 19.97 8.49 9.22
N LEU A 383 20.28 8.63 10.51
CA LEU A 383 19.56 7.96 11.57
C LEU A 383 18.35 8.81 11.97
N SER A 384 17.18 8.48 11.44
CA SER A 384 15.93 9.24 11.66
C SER A 384 15.07 8.71 12.79
N GLN A 385 15.15 7.42 13.12
CA GLN A 385 14.42 6.82 14.23
C GLN A 385 15.36 6.60 15.43
N GLU A 386 14.94 7.02 16.61
CA GLU A 386 15.72 6.80 17.83
C GLU A 386 15.76 5.34 18.29
N PRO A 387 14.63 4.62 18.40
CA PRO A 387 14.67 3.21 18.77
C PRO A 387 15.26 2.39 17.64
N GLN A 388 16.37 1.72 17.91
CA GLN A 388 17.07 0.84 17.01
C GLN A 388 17.08 -0.58 17.57
N ILE A 389 17.32 -1.57 16.70
CA ILE A 389 17.32 -3.00 17.04
C ILE A 389 18.60 -3.64 16.56
N ILE A 390 19.19 -4.48 17.42
CA ILE A 390 20.21 -5.45 17.06
C ILE A 390 19.70 -6.87 17.32
N ASN A 391 20.36 -7.86 16.72
CA ASN A 391 20.17 -9.27 17.03
C ASN A 391 21.43 -9.82 17.73
N ILE A 392 21.27 -10.54 18.84
CA ILE A 392 22.33 -11.29 19.50
C ILE A 392 22.31 -12.71 18.96
N GLY A 393 23.31 -13.01 18.14
CA GLY A 393 23.44 -14.29 17.44
C GLY A 393 23.55 -15.46 18.41
N ASP A 394 24.23 -15.29 19.56
CA ASP A 394 24.42 -16.33 20.58
C ASP A 394 23.09 -16.89 21.11
N PHE A 395 22.01 -16.10 21.08
CA PHE A 395 20.70 -16.52 21.55
C PHE A 395 19.77 -16.94 20.41
N CYS A 396 20.10 -16.59 19.16
CA CYS A 396 19.21 -16.73 18.02
C CYS A 396 19.23 -18.16 17.49
N ASN A 397 18.07 -18.82 17.46
CA ASN A 397 17.90 -20.13 16.83
C ASN A 397 17.22 -20.05 15.47
N GLU A 398 17.08 -18.84 14.92
CA GLU A 398 16.49 -18.59 13.60
C GLU A 398 15.06 -19.14 13.41
N CYS A 399 14.27 -19.24 14.48
CA CYS A 399 12.89 -19.76 14.42
C CYS A 399 11.92 -18.93 13.55
N GLY A 400 12.31 -17.74 13.09
CA GLY A 400 11.51 -16.90 12.21
C GLY A 400 10.33 -16.19 12.88
N ASN A 401 10.13 -16.32 14.19
CA ASN A 401 8.99 -15.70 14.87
C ASN A 401 8.96 -14.17 14.66
N CYS A 402 10.12 -13.52 14.72
CA CYS A 402 10.22 -12.09 14.47
C CYS A 402 9.89 -11.68 13.02
N THR A 403 10.01 -12.58 12.04
CA THR A 403 9.56 -12.35 10.66
C THR A 403 8.03 -12.33 10.60
N THR A 404 7.38 -13.33 11.21
CA THR A 404 5.91 -13.46 11.20
C THR A 404 5.20 -12.23 11.75
N PHE A 405 5.76 -11.58 12.77
CA PHE A 405 5.17 -10.43 13.43
C PHE A 405 5.75 -9.08 12.96
N CYS A 406 6.63 -9.06 11.97
CA CYS A 406 7.25 -7.83 11.50
C CYS A 406 6.22 -6.95 10.75
N PRO A 407 5.90 -5.73 11.22
CA PRO A 407 4.90 -4.88 10.57
C PRO A 407 5.36 -4.34 9.22
N THR A 408 6.67 -4.38 8.94
CA THR A 408 7.26 -3.97 7.66
C THR A 408 7.61 -5.16 6.76
N SER A 409 7.08 -6.35 7.06
CA SER A 409 7.35 -7.59 6.31
C SER A 409 8.86 -7.92 6.15
N GLY A 410 9.67 -7.51 7.14
CA GLY A 410 11.10 -7.79 7.15
C GLY A 410 11.46 -9.09 7.87
N ASP A 411 12.74 -9.46 7.83
CA ASP A 411 13.32 -10.59 8.56
C ASP A 411 14.29 -10.11 9.65
N PRO A 412 13.82 -9.61 10.82
CA PRO A 412 14.69 -8.94 11.78
C PRO A 412 15.92 -9.74 12.21
N TYR A 413 15.79 -11.05 12.36
CA TYR A 413 16.92 -11.92 12.73
C TYR A 413 18.03 -12.00 11.66
N LYS A 414 17.70 -11.71 10.39
CA LYS A 414 18.64 -11.70 9.25
C LYS A 414 19.12 -10.30 8.89
N THR A 415 18.20 -9.32 8.91
CA THR A 415 18.43 -7.99 8.34
C THR A 415 18.92 -6.97 9.36
N LYS A 416 18.70 -7.20 10.66
CA LYS A 416 19.27 -6.33 11.70
C LYS A 416 20.73 -6.69 11.98
N PRO A 417 21.58 -5.73 12.34
CA PRO A 417 22.96 -5.98 12.73
C PRO A 417 23.04 -7.09 13.76
N ARG A 418 23.70 -8.18 13.40
CA ARG A 418 23.84 -9.39 14.22
C ARG A 418 25.17 -9.33 14.97
N PHE A 419 25.12 -9.34 16.29
CA PHE A 419 26.27 -9.28 17.18
C PHE A 419 26.49 -10.61 17.87
N TYR A 420 27.75 -10.95 18.09
CA TYR A 420 28.16 -12.07 18.93
C TYR A 420 28.88 -11.56 20.17
N LEU A 421 28.61 -12.20 21.31
CA LEU A 421 29.12 -11.76 22.61
C LEU A 421 30.54 -12.27 22.91
N THR A 422 30.96 -13.34 22.23
CA THR A 422 32.30 -13.93 22.43
C THR A 422 33.05 -14.04 21.12
N LYS A 423 34.38 -14.01 21.20
CA LYS A 423 35.25 -14.20 20.02
C LYS A 423 35.07 -15.60 19.40
N GLU A 424 34.87 -16.62 20.24
CA GLU A 424 34.64 -17.99 19.81
C GLU A 424 33.37 -18.12 18.94
N THR A 425 32.24 -17.56 19.40
CA THR A 425 30.98 -17.59 18.64
C THR A 425 31.04 -16.73 17.39
N PHE A 426 31.66 -15.56 17.46
CA PHE A 426 31.91 -14.72 16.28
C PHE A 426 32.76 -15.44 15.21
N ASP A 427 33.82 -16.13 15.62
CA ASP A 427 34.73 -16.81 14.69
C ASP A 427 34.07 -18.02 14.02
N ALA A 428 33.15 -18.70 14.71
CA ALA A 428 32.40 -19.85 14.20
C ALA A 428 31.35 -19.50 13.13
N GLU A 429 30.88 -18.26 13.10
CA GLU A 429 29.78 -17.82 12.23
C GLU A 429 30.28 -17.15 10.94
N PRO A 430 29.59 -17.26 9.80
CA PRO A 430 30.09 -16.73 8.53
C PRO A 430 30.03 -15.20 8.46
N SER A 431 29.10 -14.58 9.18
CA SER A 431 28.93 -13.13 9.17
C SER A 431 28.37 -12.58 10.48
N GLY A 432 28.67 -11.31 10.74
CA GLY A 432 28.16 -10.54 11.87
C GLY A 432 29.21 -9.60 12.46
N TYR A 433 28.89 -9.08 13.63
CA TYR A 433 29.66 -8.09 14.37
C TYR A 433 30.19 -8.66 15.69
N PHE A 434 31.38 -8.22 16.09
CA PHE A 434 31.94 -8.47 17.40
C PHE A 434 32.51 -7.17 17.96
N LEU A 435 32.03 -6.76 19.13
CA LEU A 435 32.43 -5.53 19.80
C LEU A 435 33.24 -5.87 21.05
N HIS A 436 34.47 -5.39 21.12
CA HIS A 436 35.36 -5.63 22.26
C HIS A 436 36.17 -4.38 22.60
N GLY A 437 35.88 -3.77 23.76
CA GLY A 437 36.57 -2.57 24.22
C GLY A 437 36.38 -1.40 23.24
N ASN A 438 37.46 -1.01 22.57
CA ASN A 438 37.44 0.10 21.60
C ASN A 438 37.39 -0.35 20.13
N GLU A 439 37.24 -1.65 19.87
CA GLU A 439 37.26 -2.23 18.54
C GLU A 439 35.91 -2.88 18.19
N LEU A 440 35.38 -2.55 17.03
CA LEU A 440 34.26 -3.22 16.38
C LEU A 440 34.78 -3.95 15.15
N VAL A 441 34.58 -5.27 15.10
CA VAL A 441 34.94 -6.10 13.95
C VAL A 441 33.66 -6.55 13.26
N PHE A 442 33.66 -6.49 11.94
CA PHE A 442 32.61 -7.01 11.07
C PHE A 442 33.18 -8.06 10.12
N LYS A 443 32.44 -9.14 9.89
CA LYS A 443 32.80 -10.20 8.95
C LYS A 443 31.61 -10.48 8.02
N SER A 444 31.89 -10.69 6.75
CA SER A 444 30.92 -11.18 5.77
C SER A 444 31.63 -11.93 4.65
N ASP A 445 31.23 -13.18 4.39
CA ASP A 445 31.66 -13.98 3.22
C ASP A 445 33.17 -13.99 2.93
N GLY A 446 33.99 -14.04 4.00
CA GLY A 446 35.46 -14.10 3.91
C GLY A 446 36.17 -12.75 3.98
N ASP A 447 35.44 -11.64 3.85
CA ASP A 447 35.96 -10.30 4.08
C ASP A 447 35.80 -9.91 5.56
N THR A 448 36.82 -9.20 6.07
CA THR A 448 36.82 -8.68 7.44
C THR A 448 37.10 -7.18 7.39
N SER A 449 36.38 -6.44 8.22
CA SER A 449 36.61 -5.02 8.44
C SER A 449 36.64 -4.75 9.94
N SER A 450 37.50 -3.84 10.38
CA SER A 450 37.57 -3.40 11.76
C SER A 450 37.44 -1.89 11.84
N LEU A 451 36.87 -1.42 12.95
CA LEU A 451 36.79 -0.03 13.33
C LEU A 451 37.31 0.09 14.76
N GLU A 452 38.41 0.81 14.95
CA GLU A 452 39.02 1.06 16.25
C GLU A 452 38.89 2.54 16.62
N MET A 453 38.46 2.84 17.85
CA MET A 453 38.53 4.20 18.39
C MET A 453 39.90 4.46 19.01
N ILE A 454 40.65 5.38 18.40
CA ILE A 454 41.98 5.81 18.85
C ILE A 454 41.90 7.30 19.20
N ASP A 455 41.94 7.63 20.48
CA ASP A 455 41.80 9.00 21.01
C ASP A 455 40.56 9.75 20.46
N ASP A 456 40.78 10.74 19.59
CA ASP A 456 39.76 11.58 18.94
C ASP A 456 39.53 11.21 17.46
N SER A 457 39.92 10.00 17.06
CA SER A 457 39.78 9.47 15.71
C SER A 457 39.18 8.07 15.68
N PHE A 458 38.61 7.72 14.53
CA PHE A 458 38.26 6.36 14.18
C PHE A 458 39.22 5.83 13.11
N MET A 459 39.79 4.66 13.33
CA MET A 459 40.58 3.94 12.35
C MET A 459 39.72 2.81 11.77
N PHE A 460 39.37 2.91 10.49
CA PHE A 460 38.68 1.86 9.75
C PHE A 460 39.68 1.11 8.88
N THR A 461 39.70 -0.21 8.99
CA THR A 461 40.59 -1.08 8.22
C THR A 461 39.80 -2.22 7.60
N ASN A 462 40.03 -2.51 6.33
CA ASN A 462 39.59 -3.74 5.69
C ASN A 462 40.73 -4.34 4.88
N ASN A 463 40.44 -5.36 4.06
CA ASN A 463 41.45 -6.00 3.21
C ASN A 463 42.17 -5.04 2.25
N ASP A 464 41.52 -3.94 1.87
CA ASP A 464 41.92 -3.07 0.77
C ASP A 464 42.33 -1.66 1.20
N VAL A 465 41.97 -1.23 2.42
CA VAL A 465 42.27 0.14 2.87
C VAL A 465 42.42 0.21 4.38
N GLU A 466 43.22 1.17 4.83
CA GLU A 466 43.25 1.72 6.18
C GLU A 466 42.96 3.22 6.11
N ILE A 467 41.99 3.68 6.90
CA ILE A 467 41.49 5.05 6.87
C ILE A 467 41.38 5.57 8.30
N ILE A 468 41.87 6.78 8.53
CA ILE A 468 41.69 7.49 9.79
C ILE A 468 40.70 8.64 9.55
N MET A 469 39.64 8.70 10.34
CA MET A 469 38.59 9.72 10.27
C MET A 469 38.49 10.46 11.60
N ASN A 470 38.19 11.76 11.54
CA ASN A 470 37.89 12.53 12.73
C ASN A 470 36.63 11.99 13.42
N LYS A 471 36.66 11.76 14.73
CA LYS A 471 35.53 11.20 15.48
C LYS A 471 34.24 12.01 15.42
N ARG A 472 34.31 13.32 15.25
CA ARG A 472 33.14 14.22 15.27
C ARG A 472 32.63 14.53 13.87
N SER A 473 33.51 14.95 12.97
CA SER A 473 33.13 15.35 11.61
C SER A 473 33.09 14.18 10.62
N LEU A 474 33.78 13.07 10.93
CA LEU A 474 34.07 11.96 9.99
C LEU A 474 34.84 12.40 8.75
N GLU A 475 35.46 13.58 8.80
CA GLU A 475 36.39 14.00 7.77
C GLU A 475 37.58 13.05 7.74
N VAL A 476 37.93 12.63 6.53
CA VAL A 476 39.03 11.71 6.29
C VAL A 476 40.36 12.44 6.50
N MET A 477 41.16 11.94 7.45
CA MET A 477 42.44 12.51 7.84
C MET A 477 43.61 11.83 7.12
N SER A 478 43.53 10.53 6.90
CA SER A 478 44.52 9.77 6.13
C SER A 478 43.91 8.54 5.49
N VAL A 479 44.46 8.13 4.34
CA VAL A 479 44.06 6.95 3.59
C VAL A 479 45.31 6.20 3.14
N LYS A 480 45.29 4.88 3.29
CA LYS A 480 46.33 3.98 2.77
C LYS A 480 45.67 2.80 2.08
N PHE A 481 45.82 2.73 0.76
CA PHE A 481 45.28 1.63 -0.03
C PHE A 481 46.23 0.42 -0.07
N PHE A 482 45.64 -0.76 -0.19
CA PHE A 482 46.28 -2.05 -0.34
C PHE A 482 45.71 -2.78 -1.57
N ASN A 483 46.32 -3.91 -1.94
CA ASN A 483 45.82 -4.85 -2.96
C ASN A 483 45.45 -4.24 -4.33
N GLY A 484 46.06 -3.11 -4.71
CA GLY A 484 45.83 -2.47 -6.00
C GLY A 484 44.50 -1.73 -6.12
N LYS A 485 43.78 -1.49 -5.02
CA LYS A 485 42.64 -0.58 -4.98
C LYS A 485 43.10 0.86 -4.98
N SER A 486 42.27 1.73 -5.55
CA SER A 486 42.53 3.18 -5.64
C SER A 486 41.32 4.03 -5.28
N GLU A 487 40.18 3.42 -4.97
CA GLU A 487 38.97 4.13 -4.55
C GLU A 487 38.14 3.28 -3.59
N LEU A 488 37.39 3.93 -2.70
CA LEU A 488 36.42 3.28 -1.81
C LEU A 488 35.29 4.23 -1.40
N ASP A 489 34.06 3.73 -1.36
CA ASP A 489 32.92 4.40 -0.74
C ASP A 489 32.84 4.03 0.75
N LEU A 490 32.76 5.04 1.63
CA LEU A 490 32.85 4.84 3.08
C LEU A 490 31.52 4.52 3.77
N SER A 491 30.49 4.09 3.03
CA SER A 491 29.19 3.72 3.61
C SER A 491 29.32 2.68 4.73
N GLN A 492 30.13 1.64 4.55
CA GLN A 492 30.35 0.60 5.56
C GLN A 492 31.06 1.17 6.81
N ALA A 493 32.07 2.01 6.62
CA ALA A 493 32.79 2.63 7.74
C ALA A 493 31.85 3.52 8.56
N VAL A 494 30.96 4.27 7.89
CA VAL A 494 29.92 5.08 8.55
C VAL A 494 28.92 4.21 9.31
N GLU A 495 28.45 3.09 8.75
CA GLU A 495 27.59 2.14 9.46
C GLU A 495 28.25 1.61 10.74
N MET A 496 29.52 1.20 10.65
CA MET A 496 30.29 0.73 11.81
C MET A 496 30.46 1.83 12.86
N VAL A 497 30.69 3.09 12.46
CA VAL A 497 30.76 4.22 13.39
C VAL A 497 29.43 4.44 14.10
N VAL A 498 28.30 4.39 13.37
CA VAL A 498 26.95 4.52 13.94
C VAL A 498 26.72 3.43 14.99
N LEU A 499 27.04 2.17 14.66
CA LEU A 499 26.88 1.06 15.60
C LEU A 499 27.78 1.22 16.82
N PHE A 500 29.06 1.53 16.63
CA PHE A 500 30.01 1.67 17.73
C PHE A 500 29.66 2.82 18.69
N GLU A 501 29.34 4.01 18.17
CA GLU A 501 28.96 5.18 18.99
C GLU A 501 27.77 4.90 19.91
N ASN A 502 26.83 4.06 19.45
CA ASN A 502 25.58 3.80 20.16
C ASN A 502 25.60 2.51 21.00
N LEU A 503 26.38 1.49 20.61
CA LEU A 503 26.38 0.17 21.26
C LEU A 503 27.47 -0.01 22.31
N ASN A 504 28.62 0.68 22.21
CA ASN A 504 29.74 0.52 23.17
C ASN A 504 29.40 0.97 24.61
N LYS A 505 28.23 1.58 24.80
CA LYS A 505 27.72 1.99 26.13
C LYS A 505 26.67 1.03 26.69
N ILE A 506 26.27 0.01 25.94
CA ILE A 506 25.23 -0.92 26.35
C ILE A 506 25.85 -1.99 27.25
N PRO A 507 25.27 -2.27 28.43
CA PRO A 507 25.85 -3.19 29.41
C PRO A 507 26.21 -4.58 28.86
N ILE A 508 25.46 -5.12 27.89
CA ILE A 508 25.72 -6.44 27.31
C ILE A 508 27.07 -6.53 26.56
N PHE A 509 27.61 -5.39 26.11
CA PHE A 509 28.90 -5.31 25.43
C PHE A 509 30.04 -4.82 26.33
N GLN A 510 29.72 -4.39 27.55
CA GLN A 510 30.71 -3.99 28.53
C GLN A 510 31.03 -5.22 29.40
N ASN A 511 32.26 -5.73 29.30
CA ASN A 511 32.78 -6.91 30.00
C ASN A 511 32.78 -6.82 31.56
N GLU A 512 31.91 -6.00 32.17
CA GLU A 512 31.82 -5.80 33.62
C GLU A 512 30.67 -6.57 34.30
N VAL A 513 29.83 -7.31 33.57
CA VAL A 513 28.83 -8.16 34.20
C VAL A 513 29.30 -9.62 34.22
N LYS A 514 29.88 -10.00 35.36
CA LYS A 514 30.09 -11.40 35.76
C LYS A 514 28.78 -12.13 36.00
#